data_AF-A0A838HQJ6-F1
#
_entry.id   AF-A0A838HQJ6-F1
#
_cell.length_a   1.000
_cell.length_b   1.000
_cell.length_c   1.000
_cell.angle_alpha   90.00
_cell.angle_beta   90.00
_cell.angle_gamma   90.00
#
_symmetry.space_group_name_H-M   'P 1'
#
loop_
_entity.id
_entity.type
_entity.pdbx_description
1 polymer ?
#
loop_
_entity_poly.entity_id
_entity_poly.type
_entity_poly.pdbx_seq_one_letter_code
_entity_poly.pdbx_strand_id
1 'polypeptide(L)' 'FVTGEGAHHNFFDAEEGGINLFLAGHYATETWGVRALAEHLEARFGLPWSWIDHPTGL' A
#
# COMPACT_ATOMS: atom_id res chain seq x y z
N PHE A 1 -3.16 -13.90 -2.34
CA PHE A 1 -3.08 -12.61 -3.02
C PHE A 1 -3.18 -11.50 -2.00
N VAL A 2 -2.31 -10.50 -2.07
CA VAL A 2 -2.25 -9.38 -1.14
C VAL A 2 -2.42 -8.10 -1.94
N THR A 3 -3.33 -7.23 -1.53
CA THR A 3 -3.59 -5.94 -2.16
C THR A 3 -4.10 -4.95 -1.10
N GLY A 4 -4.25 -3.68 -1.47
CA GLY A 4 -4.81 -2.65 -0.60
C GLY A 4 -6.33 -2.78 -0.45
N GLU A 5 -7.03 -2.53 -1.54
CA GLU A 5 -8.50 -2.55 -1.60
C GLU A 5 -9.04 -3.69 -2.48
N GLY A 6 -10.31 -4.02 -2.25
CA GLY A 6 -11.07 -4.97 -3.05
C GLY A 6 -12.53 -4.56 -3.11
N ALA A 7 -13.19 -4.88 -4.21
CA ALA A 7 -14.64 -4.75 -4.36
C ALA A 7 -15.35 -5.99 -3.80
N HIS A 8 -16.67 -5.87 -3.57
CA HIS A 8 -17.47 -6.97 -3.00
C HIS A 8 -17.36 -8.28 -3.80
N HIS A 9 -17.27 -8.19 -5.13
CA HIS A 9 -17.17 -9.39 -5.99
C HIS A 9 -15.86 -10.16 -5.81
N ASN A 10 -14.80 -9.53 -5.32
CA ASN A 10 -13.52 -10.19 -5.10
C ASN A 10 -13.59 -11.28 -4.01
N PHE A 11 -14.62 -11.27 -3.16
CA PHE A 11 -14.90 -12.40 -2.27
C PHE A 11 -15.20 -13.68 -3.06
N PHE A 12 -16.13 -13.61 -4.01
CA PHE A 12 -16.51 -14.77 -4.81
C PHE A 12 -15.36 -15.24 -5.70
N ASP A 13 -14.65 -14.31 -6.34
CA ASP A 13 -13.46 -14.64 -7.14
C ASP A 13 -12.41 -15.39 -6.30
N ALA A 14 -12.18 -14.96 -5.06
CA ALA A 14 -11.22 -15.57 -4.16
C ALA A 14 -11.67 -16.96 -3.71
N GLU A 15 -12.92 -17.11 -3.29
CA GLU A 15 -13.51 -18.39 -2.87
C GLU A 15 -13.54 -19.41 -4.01
N GLU A 16 -14.08 -19.04 -5.17
CA GLU A 16 -14.18 -19.91 -6.35
C GLU A 16 -12.81 -20.27 -6.91
N GLY A 17 -11.86 -19.34 -6.85
CA GLY A 17 -10.48 -19.56 -7.28
C GLY A 17 -9.61 -20.33 -6.28
N GLY A 18 -10.09 -20.59 -5.06
CA GLY A 18 -9.28 -21.18 -3.99
C GLY A 18 -8.08 -20.31 -3.59
N ILE A 19 -8.23 -18.98 -3.69
CA ILE A 19 -7.17 -18.00 -3.43
C ILE A 19 -7.40 -17.36 -2.06
N ASN A 20 -6.42 -17.44 -1.18
CA ASN A 20 -6.42 -16.62 0.04
C ASN A 20 -6.25 -15.14 -0.35
N LEU A 21 -7.23 -14.28 -0.05
CA LEU A 21 -7.19 -12.85 -0.33
C LEU A 21 -6.97 -12.05 0.97
N PHE A 22 -5.99 -11.14 0.95
CA PHE A 22 -5.73 -10.19 2.04
C PHE A 22 -5.85 -8.75 1.51
N LEU A 23 -6.84 -8.02 2.02
CA LEU A 23 -7.06 -6.60 1.76
C LEU A 23 -6.47 -5.79 2.92
N ALA A 24 -5.32 -5.19 2.69
CA ALA A 24 -4.49 -4.57 3.73
C ALA A 24 -4.67 -3.04 3.85
N GLY A 25 -5.63 -2.46 3.12
CA GLY A 25 -5.87 -1.01 3.05
C GLY A 25 -5.05 -0.34 1.94
N HIS A 26 -5.69 0.45 1.09
CA HIS A 26 -5.04 1.12 -0.05
C HIS A 26 -3.96 2.08 0.43
N TYR A 27 -4.33 2.97 1.36
CA TYR A 27 -3.39 3.89 1.96
C TYR A 27 -2.22 3.16 2.61
N ALA A 28 -2.53 2.17 3.45
CA ALA A 28 -1.54 1.46 4.24
C ALA A 28 -0.50 0.71 3.37
N THR A 29 -0.92 0.18 2.23
CA THR A 29 -0.04 -0.56 1.31
C THR A 29 0.80 0.34 0.40
N GLU A 30 0.36 1.57 0.14
CA GLU A 30 1.05 2.47 -0.80
C GLU A 30 1.95 3.54 -0.14
N THR A 31 2.00 3.59 1.20
CA THR A 31 2.90 4.51 1.92
C THR A 31 4.40 4.19 1.77
N TRP A 32 4.73 2.94 1.47
CA TRP A 32 6.08 2.40 1.56
C TRP A 32 6.97 2.92 0.41
N GLY A 33 6.40 2.98 -0.80
CA GLY A 33 7.13 3.37 -2.01
C GLY A 33 7.58 4.83 -1.97
N VAL A 34 6.70 5.74 -1.58
CA VAL A 34 7.02 7.18 -1.51
C VAL A 34 8.07 7.49 -0.45
N ARG A 35 8.05 6.77 0.68
CA ARG A 35 9.06 6.88 1.73
C ARG A 35 10.42 6.36 1.26
N ALA A 36 10.46 5.18 0.64
CA ALA A 36 11.70 4.63 0.08
C ALA A 36 12.30 5.53 -1.00
N LEU A 37 11.46 6.17 -1.82
CA LEU A 37 11.91 7.16 -2.79
C LEU A 37 12.53 8.38 -2.10
N ALA A 38 11.89 8.91 -1.06
CA ALA A 38 12.41 10.05 -0.31
C ALA A 38 13.77 9.73 0.35
N GLU A 39 13.89 8.56 0.98
CA GLU A 39 15.15 8.06 1.54
C GLU A 39 16.24 7.91 0.46
N HIS A 40 15.89 7.41 -0.73
CA HIS A 40 16.84 7.30 -1.85
C HIS A 40 17.34 8.67 -2.33
N LEU A 41 16.45 9.66 -2.41
CA LEU A 41 16.79 11.01 -2.84
C LEU A 41 17.65 11.74 -1.79
N GLU A 42 17.36 11.55 -0.51
CA GLU A 42 18.19 12.07 0.58
C GLU A 42 19.61 11.48 0.50
N ALA A 43 19.74 10.16 0.37
CA ALA A 43 21.05 9.50 0.30
C ALA A 43 21.88 9.92 -0.92
N ARG A 44 21.23 10.17 -2.07
CA ARG A 44 21.92 10.50 -3.32
C ARG A 44 22.21 12.00 -3.49
N PHE A 45 21.33 12.85 -2.99
CA PHE A 45 21.35 14.29 -3.29
C PHE A 45 21.38 15.18 -2.04
N GLY A 46 21.28 14.61 -0.84
CA GLY A 46 21.24 15.37 0.41
C GLY A 46 19.96 16.19 0.59
N LEU A 47 18.85 15.76 -0.02
CA LEU A 47 17.55 16.43 0.08
C LEU A 47 16.82 15.95 1.34
N PRO A 48 16.71 16.79 2.39
CA PRO A 48 15.98 16.40 3.60
C PRO A 48 14.48 16.30 3.28
N TRP A 49 13.80 15.40 3.97
CA TRP A 49 12.37 15.18 3.81
C TRP A 49 11.70 14.90 5.15
N SER A 50 10.37 14.99 5.17
CA SER A 50 9.55 14.62 6.32
C SER A 50 8.35 13.80 5.87
N TRP A 51 7.89 12.92 6.75
CA TRP A 51 6.67 12.15 6.53
C TRP A 51 5.45 12.97 6.93
N ILE A 52 4.48 13.08 6.03
CA ILE A 52 3.19 13.71 6.31
C ILE A 52 2.15 12.60 6.25
N ASP A 53 1.82 12.07 7.43
CA ASP A 53 0.85 11.00 7.57
C ASP A 53 -0.59 11.53 7.47
N HIS A 54 -1.43 10.87 6.69
CA HIS A 54 -2.85 11.21 6.55
C HIS A 54 -3.69 9.95 6.27
N PRO A 55 -3.85 9.08 7.28
CA PRO A 55 -4.56 7.82 7.11
C PRO A 55 -6.05 8.06 6.86
N THR A 56 -6.59 7.35 5.87
CA THR A 56 -8.01 7.41 5.49
C THR A 56 -8.89 6.47 6.31
N GLY A 57 -8.31 5.43 6.92
CA GLY A 57 -9.07 4.36 7.58
C GLY A 57 -9.79 3.42 6.60
N LEU A 58 -9.45 3.51 5.31
CA LEU A 58 -9.91 2.63 4.23
C LEU A 58 -8.84 1.62 3.86
#